data_AF-A0A1H7LX81-F1
#
_entry.id   AF-A0A1H7LX81-F1
#
_cell.length_a   1.000
_cell.length_b   1.000
_cell.length_c   1.000
_cell.angle_alpha   90.00
_cell.angle_beta   90.00
_cell.angle_gamma   90.00
#
_symmetry.space_group_name_H-M   'P 1'
#
loop_
_entity.id
_entity.type
_entity.pdbx_description
1 polymer ?
#
loop_
_entity_poly.entity_id
_entity_poly.type
_entity_poly.pdbx_seq_one_letter_code
_entity_poly.pdbx_strand_id
1 'polypeptide(L)' 'MSTATKERTTWVCDNCHGREMSARKRCRDCGTSRC' A
#
# COMPACT_ATOMS: atom_id res chain seq x y z
N MET A 1 -18.40 4.51 -18.38
CA MET A 1 -18.45 4.97 -16.97
C MET A 1 -17.07 4.77 -16.37
N SER A 2 -16.18 5.73 -16.59
CA SER A 2 -14.82 5.71 -16.04
C SER A 2 -14.94 6.05 -14.56
N THR A 3 -15.18 5.04 -13.74
CA THR A 3 -15.07 5.17 -12.29
C THR A 3 -13.65 5.64 -12.01
N ALA A 4 -13.54 6.87 -11.53
CA ALA A 4 -12.30 7.45 -11.07
C ALA A 4 -11.63 6.47 -10.10
N THR A 5 -10.68 5.71 -10.61
CA THR A 5 -9.57 5.17 -9.84
C THR A 5 -8.84 6.41 -9.36
N LYS A 6 -9.32 7.00 -8.26
CA LYS A 6 -8.51 7.85 -7.40
C LYS A 6 -7.25 7.06 -7.20
N GLU A 7 -6.19 7.44 -7.90
CA GLU A 7 -4.84 6.88 -7.88
C GLU A 7 -4.63 6.22 -6.53
N ARG A 8 -4.96 4.93 -6.43
CA ARG A 8 -5.02 4.25 -5.15
C ARG A 8 -3.58 3.88 -4.95
N THR A 9 -2.77 4.88 -4.61
CA THR A 9 -1.32 4.77 -4.52
C THR A 9 -1.10 3.57 -3.64
N THR A 10 -0.53 2.51 -4.20
CA THR A 10 -0.12 1.34 -3.45
C THR A 10 1.38 1.40 -3.35
N TRP A 11 1.91 1.25 -2.16
CA TRP A 11 3.34 1.14 -1.94
C TRP A 11 3.70 -0.33 -1.84
N VAL A 12 4.87 -0.67 -2.35
CA VAL A 12 5.44 -1.99 -2.15
C VAL A 12 6.26 -1.93 -0.87
N CYS A 13 6.05 -2.88 0.03
CA CYS A 13 6.84 -2.98 1.23
C CYS A 13 8.22 -3.58 0.93
N ASP A 14 9.32 -2.92 1.26
CA ASP A 14 10.67 -3.46 1.02
C ASP A 14 11.00 -4.74 1.79
N ASN A 15 10.28 -5.03 2.88
CA ASN A 15 10.57 -6.20 3.71
C ASN A 15 9.92 -7.49 3.17
N CYS A 16 8.66 -7.40 2.74
CA CYS A 16 7.89 -8.57 2.29
C CYS A 16 7.44 -8.46 0.83
N HIS A 17 7.79 -7.38 0.14
CA HIS A 17 7.39 -7.06 -1.24
C HIS A 17 5.87 -7.08 -1.45
N GLY A 18 5.11 -6.99 -0.36
CA GLY A 18 3.65 -6.92 -0.37
C GLY A 18 3.17 -5.58 -0.91
N ARG A 19 2.15 -5.62 -1.77
CA ARG A 19 1.47 -4.41 -2.26
C ARG A 19 0.47 -3.93 -1.23
N GLU A 20 0.79 -2.80 -0.63
CA GLU A 20 0.00 -2.20 0.42
C GLU A 20 -0.65 -0.92 -0.02
N MET A 21 -1.78 -0.60 0.60
CA MET A 21 -2.46 0.64 0.27
C MET A 21 -1.77 1.84 0.90
N SER A 22 -1.55 2.93 0.16
CA SER A 22 -0.89 4.12 0.70
C SER A 22 -1.66 4.77 1.84
N ALA A 23 -2.97 4.53 1.95
CA ALA A 23 -3.76 4.91 3.11
C ALA A 23 -3.32 4.21 4.41
N ARG A 24 -2.66 3.05 4.32
CA ARG A 24 -2.10 2.34 5.48
C ARG A 24 -0.64 2.75 5.69
N LYS A 25 -0.33 3.15 6.92
CA LYS A 25 1.05 3.41 7.38
C LYS A 25 1.84 2.13 7.66
N ARG A 26 1.14 1.01 7.87
CA ARG A 26 1.71 -0.30 8.20
C ARG A 26 1.33 -1.32 7.15
N CYS A 27 2.29 -2.17 6.80
CA CYS A 27 2.06 -3.35 5.99
C CYS A 27 1.18 -4.34 6.75
N ARG A 28 0.23 -4.96 6.07
CA ARG A 28 -0.71 -5.92 6.62
C ARG A 28 -0.06 -7.30 6.76
N ASP A 29 0.80 -7.65 5.82
CA ASP A 29 1.43 -8.97 5.79
C ASP A 29 2.58 -9.07 6.79
N CYS A 30 3.51 -8.10 6.79
CA CYS A 30 4.69 -8.15 7.65
C CYS A 30 4.68 -7.14 8.81
N GLY A 31 3.67 -6.27 8.92
CA GLY A 31 3.61 -5.26 9.99
C GLY A 31 4.60 -4.10 9.85
N THR A 32 5.51 -4.16 8.86
CA THR A 32 6.48 -3.10 8.57
C THR A 32 5.77 -1.76 8.41
N SER A 33 6.16 -0.80 9.25
CA SER A 33 5.73 0.59 9.09
C SER A 33 6.63 1.24 8.05
N ARG A 34 6.05 2.04 7.14
CA ARG A 34 6.87 3.03 6.41
C ARG A 34 7.24 4.09 7.42
N CYS A 35 8.46 4.00 7.95
CA CYS A 35 9.08 5.12 8.66
C CYS A 35 9.45 6.22 7.68
#